data_AF-A0A0X8H0P9-F1
#
_entry.id   AF-A0A0X8H0P9-F1
#
_cell.length_a   1.000
_cell.length_b   1.000
_cell.length_c   1.000
_cell.angle_alpha   90.00
_cell.angle_beta   90.00
_cell.angle_gamma   90.00
#
_symmetry.space_group_name_H-M   'P 1'
#
loop_
_entity.id
_entity.type
_entity.pdbx_description
1 polymer ?
#
loop_
_entity_poly.entity_id
_entity_poly.type
_entity_poly.pdbx_seq_one_letter_code
_entity_poly.pdbx_strand_id
1 'polypeptide(L)'
;MKKMFKKKSFTPILLAISLLLTGSYAWRDINQHKTNQFSTEVAHHNVTLVENFSEVTQWGIDQQITKSVAVRNGDKADDNALIYDDAYVRIQFREFMEISEQKYIYSDHRYMVDEKGDIMKFTSSSQAVGYLQSIKHSCTSSGSSCMNILETIKTAFDAQEYVYIRTDAHDPNGQYGKFLVMDVEYLNPVSLVEGQTNQSNSAQSDSQHDALPENNNEHNYTIKTWTDTDRVFDEYVAWQLGSQVITVDEWIQDGLQPVSKWIIDTHSEEGWVYWGQPLEHSTTATVPTTMTSNFLESVSLVKQPNGKANYDINVYLDAVSYEDLDLWTDANQDILGMLKGSNDDTETIEFDLQGKTVGDTITFADQSFIILYIDQTTKAALIMTKDVVSMEVLNSMEILAVNGNEKFPYSHATNTSEPAIYNDSYLKIVDQAFYDKIIKNHTDHESVLPVSWDVEVPMTGNADCYKRTDAPTLVDKKGEKTAFSLSMSDVNAYGLSEELLVKSSRYWLRSPSFFVNFAGTIESNGTIWREHFSDLKTAFAPALWIQTK
;
A
#
# COMPACT_ATOMS: atom_id res chain seq x y z
N MET A 1 6.16 58.77 31.96
CA MET A 1 5.07 57.79 31.77
C MET A 1 5.63 56.54 31.10
N LYS A 2 5.86 55.48 31.88
CA LYS A 2 6.22 54.14 31.39
C LYS A 2 4.95 53.50 30.82
N LYS A 3 4.91 53.20 29.52
CA LYS A 3 3.86 52.35 28.94
C LYS A 3 4.32 50.90 28.95
N MET A 4 3.67 50.09 29.78
CA MET A 4 3.68 48.63 29.71
C MET A 4 3.09 48.20 28.36
N PHE A 5 3.82 47.39 27.60
CA PHE A 5 3.25 46.54 26.57
C PHE A 5 3.35 45.08 27.02
N LYS A 6 2.17 44.44 27.03
CA LYS A 6 1.93 43.05 27.41
C LYS A 6 2.74 42.10 26.52
N LYS A 7 3.44 41.16 27.15
CA LYS A 7 3.97 39.95 26.50
C LYS A 7 2.80 39.18 25.88
N LYS A 8 2.79 39.03 24.56
CA LYS A 8 2.06 37.94 23.89
C LYS A 8 3.05 36.79 23.71
N SER A 9 2.68 35.65 24.27
CA SER A 9 3.36 34.37 24.10
C SER A 9 3.34 34.01 22.61
N PHE A 10 4.53 33.87 22.00
CA PHE A 10 4.68 33.25 20.69
C PHE A 10 4.88 31.76 20.93
N THR A 11 3.87 30.97 20.58
CA THR A 11 4.00 29.51 20.39
C THR A 11 4.80 29.30 19.11
N PRO A 12 5.94 28.58 19.12
CA PRO A 12 6.60 28.21 17.88
C PRO A 12 5.78 27.12 17.20
N ILE A 13 5.15 27.48 16.08
CA ILE A 13 4.66 26.52 15.09
C ILE A 13 5.91 25.88 14.49
N LEU A 14 6.15 24.61 14.82
CA LEU A 14 7.21 23.81 14.20
C LEU A 14 6.72 23.39 12.80
N LEU A 15 6.88 24.29 11.83
CA LEU A 15 6.75 23.99 10.41
C LEU A 15 8.17 23.78 9.89
N ALA A 16 8.68 22.56 9.91
CA ALA A 16 9.95 22.23 9.26
C ALA A 16 9.69 21.75 7.83
N ILE A 17 9.49 22.73 6.94
CA ILE A 17 9.70 22.56 5.51
C ILE A 17 11.22 22.51 5.30
N SER A 18 11.74 21.40 4.79
CA SER A 18 13.04 21.39 4.11
C SER A 18 12.99 20.46 2.89
N LEU A 19 12.27 20.93 1.87
CA LEU A 19 12.59 20.67 0.47
C LEU A 19 13.55 21.78 0.04
N LEU A 20 14.83 21.48 -0.16
CA LEU A 20 15.71 22.26 -1.04
C LEU A 20 16.90 21.41 -1.51
N LEU A 21 16.93 21.26 -2.83
CA LEU A 21 17.97 20.70 -3.68
C LEU A 21 19.40 21.14 -3.30
N THR A 22 20.33 20.19 -3.26
CA THR A 22 21.71 20.40 -3.71
C THR A 22 22.21 19.14 -4.42
N GLY A 23 22.32 19.18 -5.74
CA GLY A 23 23.35 18.40 -6.42
C GLY A 23 24.71 18.95 -6.00
N SER A 24 25.57 18.13 -5.39
CA SER A 24 26.93 18.48 -5.01
C SER A 24 27.75 17.21 -4.80
N TYR A 25 28.66 16.97 -5.74
CA TYR A 25 29.93 16.25 -5.69
C TYR A 25 30.18 15.22 -4.56
N ALA A 26 30.39 13.99 -5.02
CA ALA A 26 31.07 12.89 -4.36
C ALA A 26 32.22 13.34 -3.44
N TRP A 27 32.26 12.77 -2.23
CA TRP A 27 33.38 11.98 -1.71
C TRP A 27 33.00 11.42 -0.34
N ARG A 28 33.28 10.11 -0.17
CA ARG A 28 32.94 9.19 0.94
C ARG A 28 31.57 8.52 0.78
N ASP A 29 31.56 7.63 -0.21
CA ASP A 29 30.57 6.59 -0.44
C ASP A 29 30.50 5.63 0.76
N ILE A 30 29.29 5.41 1.25
CA ILE A 30 28.69 4.12 1.60
C ILE A 30 27.23 4.42 1.97
N ASN A 31 26.33 3.73 1.28
CA ASN A 31 24.87 3.74 1.40
C ASN A 31 24.17 4.91 0.71
N GLN A 32 24.27 4.96 -0.62
CA GLN A 32 23.16 5.40 -1.46
C GLN A 32 22.97 4.44 -2.63
N HIS A 33 22.12 3.43 -2.47
CA HIS A 33 21.55 2.75 -3.63
C HIS A 33 20.41 3.59 -4.22
N LYS A 34 20.80 4.69 -4.87
CA LYS A 34 19.99 5.33 -5.91
C LYS A 34 20.75 5.18 -7.20
N THR A 35 20.30 4.30 -8.09
CA THR A 35 20.16 4.54 -9.54
C THR A 35 19.70 3.24 -10.22
N ASN A 36 18.39 3.07 -10.39
CA ASN A 36 17.86 2.25 -11.47
C ASN A 36 17.81 3.16 -12.71
N GLN A 37 18.79 3.05 -13.62
CA GLN A 37 18.76 3.78 -14.89
C GLN A 37 18.56 2.79 -16.03
N PHE A 38 17.35 2.78 -16.58
CA PHE A 38 17.07 2.20 -17.89
C PHE A 38 16.91 3.34 -18.90
N SER A 39 17.65 3.26 -20.01
CA SER A 39 17.64 4.24 -21.09
C SER A 39 16.85 3.67 -22.27
N THR A 40 15.61 4.11 -22.41
CA THR A 40 14.95 4.30 -23.70
C THR A 40 14.53 5.77 -23.77
N GLU A 41 14.20 6.32 -24.95
CA GLU A 41 13.98 7.76 -25.14
C GLU A 41 12.80 8.35 -24.32
N VAL A 42 12.05 7.54 -23.57
CA VAL A 42 10.94 7.93 -22.69
C VAL A 42 10.98 7.12 -21.39
N ALA A 43 11.00 7.78 -20.22
CA ALA A 43 10.83 7.14 -18.92
C ALA A 43 9.34 7.15 -18.55
N HIS A 44 8.74 5.99 -18.34
CA HIS A 44 7.31 5.83 -18.05
C HIS A 44 6.95 6.05 -16.57
N HIS A 45 7.92 5.96 -15.64
CA HIS A 45 7.66 6.13 -14.21
C HIS A 45 8.78 6.93 -13.52
N ASN A 46 8.44 7.59 -12.40
CA ASN A 46 9.42 8.18 -11.48
C ASN A 46 9.16 7.71 -10.05
N VAL A 47 9.47 6.45 -9.77
CA VAL A 47 9.28 5.85 -8.45
C VAL A 47 10.56 5.99 -7.62
N THR A 48 10.44 6.50 -6.41
CA THR A 48 11.56 6.75 -5.50
C THR A 48 11.31 6.14 -4.13
N LEU A 49 12.29 5.40 -3.63
CA LEU A 49 12.34 5.00 -2.22
C LEU A 49 12.66 6.23 -1.35
N VAL A 50 11.81 6.48 -0.36
CA VAL A 50 11.93 7.56 0.63
C VAL A 50 12.31 6.93 1.96
N GLU A 51 13.54 7.15 2.38
CA GLU A 51 14.06 6.65 3.65
C GLU A 51 14.44 7.79 4.59
N ASN A 52 14.14 7.60 5.87
CA ASN A 52 14.66 8.43 6.95
C ASN A 52 15.35 7.53 7.97
N PHE A 53 16.67 7.64 8.07
CA PHE A 53 17.48 6.86 8.98
C PHE A 53 18.57 7.75 9.60
N SER A 54 18.86 7.51 10.87
CA SER A 54 19.99 8.13 11.56
C SER A 54 20.90 7.02 12.08
N GLU A 55 22.11 6.96 11.52
CA GLU A 55 23.14 6.02 11.96
C GLU A 55 23.46 6.24 13.44
N VAL A 56 23.59 5.13 14.18
CA VAL A 56 24.01 5.15 15.58
C VAL A 56 25.29 4.35 15.75
N THR A 57 26.28 4.99 16.37
CA THR A 57 27.58 4.36 16.66
C THR A 57 27.59 3.56 17.96
N GLN A 58 26.58 3.74 18.79
CA GLN A 58 26.38 3.03 20.06
C GLN A 58 24.91 2.68 20.19
N TRP A 59 24.55 1.47 19.74
CA TRP A 59 23.20 0.96 19.84
C TRP A 59 23.02 0.22 21.18
N GLY A 60 22.28 0.81 22.10
CA GLY A 60 22.00 0.23 23.41
C GLY A 60 20.86 -0.79 23.36
N ILE A 61 20.85 -1.71 24.32
CA ILE A 61 19.70 -2.60 24.53
C ILE A 61 18.42 -1.79 24.76
N ASP A 62 17.32 -2.25 24.17
CA ASP A 62 16.00 -1.60 24.15
C ASP A 62 15.99 -0.20 23.49
N GLN A 63 17.11 0.24 22.90
CA GLN A 63 17.14 1.50 22.17
C GLN A 63 16.47 1.32 20.81
N GLN A 64 15.43 2.11 20.60
CA GLN A 64 14.70 2.20 19.34
C GLN A 64 15.36 3.22 18.41
N ILE A 65 15.69 2.79 17.20
CA ILE A 65 16.25 3.63 16.13
C ILE A 65 15.19 3.84 15.06
N THR A 66 14.83 5.09 14.80
CA THR A 66 13.90 5.42 13.72
C THR A 66 14.52 5.07 12.37
N LYS A 67 13.82 4.24 11.62
CA LYS A 67 14.10 3.91 10.22
C LYS A 67 12.77 3.89 9.49
N SER A 68 12.39 5.01 8.91
CA SER A 68 11.14 5.13 8.14
C SER A 68 11.40 4.76 6.69
N VAL A 69 10.61 3.86 6.14
CA VAL A 69 10.72 3.41 4.73
C VAL A 69 9.37 3.54 4.05
N ALA A 70 9.31 4.36 3.00
CA ALA A 70 8.13 4.59 2.17
C ALA A 70 8.51 4.69 0.69
N VAL A 71 7.53 4.65 -0.20
CA VAL A 71 7.74 4.78 -1.65
C VAL A 71 6.87 5.91 -2.19
N ARG A 72 7.41 6.70 -3.12
CA ARG A 72 6.71 7.80 -3.78
C ARG A 72 6.75 7.62 -5.29
N ASN A 73 5.63 7.86 -5.97
CA ASN A 73 5.59 8.01 -7.43
C ASN A 73 5.46 9.49 -7.81
N GLY A 74 6.48 10.00 -8.50
CA GLY A 74 6.57 11.37 -9.00
C GLY A 74 7.39 12.34 -8.12
N ASP A 75 7.88 13.40 -8.76
CA ASP A 75 8.61 14.49 -8.13
C ASP A 75 8.20 15.88 -8.65
N LYS A 76 8.43 16.93 -7.85
CA LYS A 76 8.25 18.33 -8.24
C LYS A 76 9.11 18.76 -9.42
N ALA A 77 10.18 18.01 -9.68
CA ALA A 77 11.10 18.24 -10.78
C ALA A 77 10.68 17.52 -12.08
N ASP A 78 9.61 16.73 -12.05
CA ASP A 78 9.15 15.97 -13.22
C ASP A 78 8.69 16.91 -14.33
N ASP A 79 9.08 16.57 -15.56
CA ASP A 79 8.70 17.33 -16.73
C ASP A 79 7.23 17.08 -17.07
N ASN A 80 6.42 18.13 -17.05
CA ASN A 80 5.00 18.07 -17.45
C ASN A 80 4.81 17.65 -18.92
N ALA A 81 5.87 17.61 -19.73
CA ALA A 81 5.82 17.13 -21.11
C ALA A 81 5.90 15.60 -21.25
N LEU A 82 6.30 14.88 -20.19
CA LEU A 82 6.30 13.41 -20.15
C LEU A 82 4.99 12.92 -19.50
N ILE A 83 4.39 11.89 -20.10
CA ILE A 83 3.25 11.20 -19.51
C ILE A 83 3.85 10.09 -18.65
N TYR A 84 3.85 10.29 -17.34
CA TYR A 84 4.25 9.27 -16.38
C TYR A 84 3.00 8.49 -15.94
N ASP A 85 3.13 7.17 -15.89
CA ASP A 85 2.06 6.25 -15.55
C ASP A 85 2.04 5.95 -14.05
N ASP A 86 0.88 5.53 -13.55
CA ASP A 86 0.74 4.99 -12.20
C ASP A 86 1.62 3.74 -12.03
N ALA A 87 2.11 3.52 -10.81
CA ALA A 87 3.09 2.47 -10.55
C ALA A 87 2.60 1.49 -9.48
N TYR A 88 2.74 0.20 -9.77
CA TYR A 88 2.65 -0.87 -8.79
C TYR A 88 4.03 -1.08 -8.20
N VAL A 89 4.12 -1.17 -6.87
CA VAL A 89 5.41 -1.22 -6.19
C VAL A 89 5.48 -2.39 -5.21
N ARG A 90 6.65 -3.02 -5.16
CA ARG A 90 7.02 -4.00 -4.14
C ARG A 90 8.40 -3.68 -3.60
N ILE A 91 8.62 -3.97 -2.33
CA ILE A 91 9.92 -3.82 -1.69
C ILE A 91 10.36 -5.13 -1.03
N GLN A 92 11.67 -5.34 -0.94
CA GLN A 92 12.26 -6.49 -0.25
C GLN A 92 13.37 -6.00 0.64
N PHE A 93 13.39 -6.47 1.88
CA PHE A 93 14.42 -6.11 2.84
C PHE A 93 15.49 -7.18 2.87
N ARG A 94 16.75 -6.76 3.04
CA ARG A 94 17.87 -7.68 3.25
C ARG A 94 18.67 -7.24 4.47
N GLU A 95 18.97 -8.19 5.33
CA GLU A 95 19.60 -8.00 6.63
C GLU A 95 21.01 -8.57 6.64
N PHE A 96 21.92 -7.86 7.30
CA PHE A 96 23.26 -8.34 7.61
C PHE A 96 23.57 -8.01 9.06
N MET A 97 24.17 -8.97 9.76
CA MET A 97 24.69 -8.77 11.11
C MET A 97 26.02 -9.48 11.25
N GLU A 98 26.97 -8.83 11.90
CA GLU A 98 28.23 -9.44 12.33
C GLU A 98 28.48 -9.21 13.80
N ILE A 99 29.20 -10.14 14.42
CA ILE A 99 29.60 -10.05 15.83
C ILE A 99 31.11 -10.26 15.92
N SER A 100 31.78 -9.26 16.48
CA SER A 100 33.16 -9.31 16.94
C SER A 100 33.16 -9.77 18.39
N GLU A 101 33.37 -11.07 18.57
CA GLU A 101 33.23 -11.71 19.87
C GLU A 101 34.21 -11.14 20.89
N GLN A 102 33.72 -10.86 22.09
CA GLN A 102 34.53 -10.33 23.16
C GLN A 102 35.16 -11.45 24.00
N LYS A 103 36.48 -11.41 24.14
CA LYS A 103 37.25 -12.34 24.96
C LYS A 103 37.97 -11.59 26.08
N TYR A 104 37.71 -12.01 27.31
CA TYR A 104 38.42 -11.50 28.48
C TYR A 104 39.73 -12.25 28.70
N ILE A 105 40.84 -11.52 28.77
CA ILE A 105 42.10 -12.04 29.28
C ILE A 105 42.10 -11.87 30.79
N TYR A 106 42.15 -12.97 31.50
CA TYR A 106 42.17 -12.99 32.96
C TYR A 106 43.59 -13.02 33.50
N SER A 107 43.77 -12.54 34.72
CA SER A 107 45.04 -12.64 35.44
C SER A 107 45.44 -14.09 35.70
N ASP A 108 46.74 -14.36 35.83
CA ASP A 108 47.26 -15.69 36.19
C ASP A 108 46.88 -16.11 37.62
N HIS A 109 46.53 -15.14 38.44
CA HIS A 109 46.27 -15.29 39.86
C HIS A 109 44.90 -14.76 40.25
N ARG A 110 44.37 -15.29 41.36
CA ARG A 110 43.13 -14.82 41.98
C ARG A 110 43.43 -13.79 43.05
N TYR A 111 42.54 -12.82 43.20
CA TYR A 111 42.70 -11.71 44.13
C TYR A 111 41.54 -11.64 45.13
N MET A 112 41.88 -11.17 46.33
CA MET A 112 40.96 -11.09 47.45
C MET A 112 39.73 -10.25 47.11
N VAL A 113 38.59 -10.69 47.61
CA VAL A 113 37.29 -10.02 47.47
C VAL A 113 36.79 -9.59 48.84
N ASP A 114 35.92 -8.60 48.90
CA ASP A 114 35.26 -8.21 50.15
C ASP A 114 34.09 -9.16 50.49
N GLU A 115 33.37 -8.86 51.58
CA GLU A 115 32.22 -9.65 52.04
C GLU A 115 31.05 -9.69 51.04
N LYS A 116 31.01 -8.76 50.07
CA LYS A 116 30.01 -8.70 49.00
C LYS A 116 30.50 -9.44 47.74
N GLY A 117 31.75 -9.89 47.73
CA GLY A 117 32.39 -10.53 46.59
C GLY A 117 32.99 -9.54 45.58
N ASP A 118 33.13 -8.26 45.93
CA ASP A 118 33.77 -7.26 45.09
C ASP A 118 35.30 -7.33 45.24
N ILE A 119 36.05 -7.18 44.15
CA ILE A 119 37.51 -7.26 44.19
C ILE A 119 38.08 -6.11 45.03
N MET A 120 38.91 -6.46 46.01
CA MET A 120 39.59 -5.48 46.85
C MET A 120 40.80 -4.90 46.12
N LYS A 121 40.84 -3.57 46.01
CA LYS A 121 41.95 -2.82 45.40
C LYS A 121 42.42 -1.69 46.30
N PHE A 122 43.73 -1.47 46.34
CA PHE A 122 44.37 -0.48 47.22
C PHE A 122 45.18 0.51 46.37
N THR A 123 45.24 1.78 46.75
CA THR A 123 46.02 2.78 45.99
C THR A 123 47.50 2.76 46.32
N SER A 124 47.91 1.99 47.34
CA SER A 124 49.32 1.78 47.69
C SER A 124 49.53 0.48 48.44
N SER A 125 50.76 -0.05 48.39
CA SER A 125 51.13 -1.27 49.13
C SER A 125 51.00 -1.08 50.65
N SER A 126 51.22 0.13 51.16
CA SER A 126 51.04 0.46 52.59
C SER A 126 49.61 0.22 53.06
N GLN A 127 48.61 0.61 52.24
CA GLN A 127 47.21 0.37 52.54
C GLN A 127 46.86 -1.13 52.50
N ALA A 128 47.36 -1.85 51.49
CA ALA A 128 47.14 -3.31 51.38
C ALA A 128 47.74 -4.06 52.59
N VAL A 129 48.95 -3.70 53.02
CA VAL A 129 49.59 -4.26 54.23
C VAL A 129 48.80 -3.90 55.49
N GLY A 130 48.32 -2.66 55.61
CA GLY A 130 47.48 -2.25 56.73
C GLY A 130 46.19 -3.06 56.82
N TYR A 131 45.58 -3.39 55.68
CA TYR A 131 44.41 -4.26 55.62
C TYR A 131 44.74 -5.70 56.05
N LEU A 132 45.81 -6.31 55.52
CA LEU A 132 46.25 -7.66 55.92
C LEU A 132 46.51 -7.79 57.43
N GLN A 133 47.04 -6.73 58.06
CA GLN A 133 47.23 -6.68 59.51
C GLN A 133 45.91 -6.61 60.28
N SER A 134 44.92 -5.88 59.76
CA SER A 134 43.60 -5.74 60.39
C SER A 134 42.84 -7.07 60.47
N ILE A 135 43.01 -7.93 59.46
CA ILE A 135 42.41 -9.27 59.43
C ILE A 135 43.26 -10.33 60.14
N LYS A 136 44.30 -9.91 60.87
CA LYS A 136 45.24 -10.78 61.59
C LYS A 136 45.91 -11.83 60.70
N HIS A 137 46.06 -11.54 59.41
CA HIS A 137 46.93 -12.34 58.55
C HIS A 137 48.33 -12.32 59.16
N SER A 138 49.13 -13.39 59.01
CA SER A 138 50.47 -13.52 59.62
C SER A 138 51.52 -12.53 59.05
N CYS A 139 51.05 -11.48 58.39
CA CYS A 139 51.83 -10.46 57.73
C CYS A 139 52.20 -9.32 58.68
N THR A 140 53.31 -9.49 59.39
CA THR A 140 53.91 -8.40 60.19
C THR A 140 54.71 -7.47 59.28
N SER A 141 54.50 -6.16 59.44
CA SER A 141 55.09 -5.05 58.69
C SER A 141 56.47 -5.35 58.10
N SER A 142 56.62 -5.22 56.78
CA SER A 142 57.88 -5.24 56.00
C SER A 142 58.63 -6.57 55.82
N GLY A 143 58.06 -7.71 56.22
CA GLY A 143 58.62 -9.03 55.87
C GLY A 143 58.47 -9.38 54.38
N SER A 144 59.47 -10.04 53.79
CA SER A 144 59.47 -10.45 52.37
C SER A 144 58.25 -11.30 51.97
N SER A 145 57.67 -12.05 52.92
CA SER A 145 56.49 -12.89 52.69
C SER A 145 55.23 -12.11 52.31
N CYS A 146 55.06 -10.88 52.79
CA CYS A 146 53.87 -10.07 52.50
C CYS A 146 53.96 -9.38 51.15
N MET A 147 55.17 -8.95 50.77
CA MET A 147 55.38 -8.34 49.47
C MET A 147 55.21 -9.35 48.33
N ASN A 148 55.38 -10.65 48.60
CA ASN A 148 55.26 -11.72 47.61
C ASN A 148 53.81 -12.00 47.15
N ILE A 149 52.81 -11.53 47.89
CA ILE A 149 51.38 -11.68 47.54
C ILE A 149 50.73 -10.36 47.12
N LEU A 150 51.46 -9.26 47.14
CA LEU A 150 50.97 -7.97 46.67
C LEU A 150 51.40 -7.77 45.22
N GLU A 151 50.42 -7.51 44.35
CA GLU A 151 50.68 -7.26 42.94
C GLU A 151 50.08 -5.93 42.53
N THR A 152 50.90 -5.07 41.92
CA THR A 152 50.44 -3.81 41.34
C THR A 152 50.03 -4.08 39.90
N ILE A 153 48.75 -3.88 39.59
CA ILE A 153 48.14 -4.29 38.33
C ILE A 153 47.31 -3.15 37.75
N LYS A 154 47.47 -2.92 36.45
CA LYS A 154 46.53 -2.17 35.63
C LYS A 154 45.53 -3.15 34.99
N THR A 155 44.24 -2.96 35.25
CA THR A 155 43.19 -3.81 34.68
C THR A 155 42.66 -3.19 33.38
N ALA A 156 41.88 -3.96 32.60
CA ALA A 156 41.28 -3.47 31.36
C ALA A 156 40.31 -2.30 31.56
N PHE A 157 39.74 -2.15 32.76
CA PHE A 157 38.70 -1.17 33.06
C PHE A 157 39.17 0.01 33.92
N ASP A 158 40.40 -0.05 34.44
CA ASP A 158 40.96 1.01 35.28
C ASP A 158 42.06 1.78 34.53
N ALA A 159 41.94 3.11 34.49
CA ALA A 159 42.94 3.98 33.88
C ALA A 159 44.27 4.03 34.67
N GLN A 160 44.25 3.67 35.95
CA GLN A 160 45.40 3.67 36.86
C GLN A 160 45.67 2.28 37.44
N GLU A 161 46.91 2.07 37.88
CA GLU A 161 47.31 0.86 38.59
C GLU A 161 46.80 0.87 40.03
N TYR A 162 46.43 -0.31 40.52
CA TYR A 162 46.11 -0.54 41.93
C TYR A 162 46.93 -1.72 42.46
N VAL A 163 47.08 -1.78 43.77
CA VAL A 163 47.67 -2.92 44.47
C VAL A 163 46.56 -3.89 44.85
N TYR A 164 46.74 -5.16 44.51
CA TYR A 164 45.84 -6.27 44.82
C TYR A 164 46.55 -7.29 45.70
N ILE A 165 45.78 -8.05 46.47
CA ILE A 165 46.28 -9.13 47.33
C ILE A 165 45.95 -10.46 46.66
N ARG A 166 46.98 -11.18 46.21
CA ARG A 166 46.86 -12.52 45.64
C ARG A 166 46.41 -13.50 46.71
N THR A 167 45.52 -14.41 46.32
CA THR A 167 45.08 -15.56 47.10
C THR A 167 45.63 -16.84 46.50
N ASP A 168 46.18 -17.73 47.30
CA ASP A 168 46.62 -19.06 46.85
C ASP A 168 45.46 -20.06 46.88
N ALA A 169 45.54 -21.12 46.06
CA ALA A 169 44.60 -22.23 46.15
C ALA A 169 44.75 -22.88 47.53
N HIS A 170 43.68 -22.85 48.34
CA HIS A 170 43.61 -23.30 49.74
C HIS A 170 44.06 -22.29 50.82
N ASP A 171 43.92 -20.98 50.56
CA ASP A 171 44.12 -19.96 51.60
C ASP A 171 43.23 -20.26 52.85
N PRO A 172 43.82 -20.37 54.06
CA PRO A 172 43.10 -20.70 55.29
C PRO A 172 42.02 -19.69 55.69
N ASN A 173 41.97 -18.51 55.05
CA ASN A 173 40.95 -17.49 55.28
C ASN A 173 39.67 -17.68 54.42
N GLY A 174 39.59 -18.74 53.62
CA GLY A 174 38.32 -19.26 53.09
C GLY A 174 37.60 -18.44 52.02
N GLN A 175 38.17 -17.34 51.54
CA GLN A 175 37.63 -16.60 50.40
C GLN A 175 38.36 -16.99 49.12
N TYR A 176 37.70 -17.78 48.28
CA TYR A 176 38.14 -18.01 46.92
C TYR A 176 38.13 -16.66 46.17
N GLY A 177 39.30 -16.09 45.92
CA GLY A 177 39.43 -14.84 45.18
C GLY A 177 38.91 -14.92 43.74
N LYS A 178 38.81 -13.77 43.08
CA LYS A 178 38.41 -13.64 41.66
C LYS A 178 39.60 -13.32 40.77
N PHE A 179 39.57 -13.77 39.52
CA PHE A 179 40.52 -13.29 38.52
C PHE A 179 40.19 -11.86 38.12
N LEU A 180 41.23 -11.04 37.91
CA LEU A 180 41.10 -9.71 37.31
C LEU A 180 40.96 -9.85 35.79
N VAL A 181 40.18 -8.97 35.17
CA VAL A 181 40.22 -8.79 33.71
C VAL A 181 41.41 -7.87 33.40
N MET A 182 42.44 -8.46 32.80
CA MET A 182 43.69 -7.79 32.46
C MET A 182 43.58 -7.05 31.13
N ASP A 183 42.91 -7.68 30.17
CA ASP A 183 42.69 -7.11 28.85
C ASP A 183 41.37 -7.61 28.26
N VAL A 184 40.90 -6.91 27.23
CA VAL A 184 39.72 -7.28 26.44
C VAL A 184 40.15 -7.37 24.98
N GLU A 185 40.18 -8.59 24.46
CA GLU A 185 40.39 -8.84 23.04
C GLU A 185 39.05 -8.91 22.32
N TYR A 186 39.02 -8.40 21.11
CA TYR A 186 37.89 -8.56 20.19
C TYR A 186 38.35 -9.45 19.05
N LEU A 187 37.66 -10.57 18.84
CA LEU A 187 37.93 -11.45 17.72
C LEU A 187 37.53 -10.78 16.41
N ASN A 188 38.07 -11.28 15.29
CA ASN A 188 37.63 -10.82 13.97
C ASN A 188 36.11 -10.96 13.85
N PRO A 189 35.40 -9.93 13.36
CA PRO A 189 33.95 -10.00 13.21
C PRO A 189 33.55 -11.14 12.27
N VAL A 190 32.53 -11.90 12.67
CA VAL A 190 31.97 -13.02 11.88
C VAL A 190 30.50 -12.73 11.60
N SER A 191 30.04 -13.03 10.38
CA SER A 191 28.61 -12.93 10.04
C SER A 191 27.79 -13.87 10.91
N LEU A 192 26.62 -13.43 11.32
CA LEU A 192 25.68 -14.24 12.08
C LEU A 192 25.09 -15.39 11.25
N VAL A 193 25.04 -15.23 9.92
CA VAL A 193 24.56 -16.25 9.00
C VAL A 193 25.72 -17.12 8.55
N GLU A 194 25.62 -18.43 8.79
CA GLU A 194 26.68 -19.38 8.44
C GLU A 194 26.97 -19.37 6.92
N GLY A 195 28.24 -19.40 6.55
CA GLY A 195 28.67 -19.44 5.16
C GLY A 195 28.63 -18.09 4.42
N GLN A 196 28.05 -17.04 5.02
CA GLN A 196 28.13 -15.68 4.49
C GLN A 196 29.49 -15.07 4.83
N THR A 197 30.19 -14.59 3.80
CA THR A 197 31.43 -13.83 4.00
C THR A 197 31.10 -12.47 4.60
N ASN A 198 31.96 -12.01 5.51
CA ASN A 198 31.83 -10.70 6.10
C ASN A 198 32.00 -9.60 5.03
N GLN A 199 30.97 -8.77 4.85
CA GLN A 199 30.96 -7.66 3.88
C GLN A 199 30.97 -6.29 4.58
N SER A 200 31.13 -6.24 5.91
CA SER A 200 30.99 -4.99 6.65
C SER A 200 32.10 -3.99 6.39
N ASN A 201 31.82 -2.74 6.73
CA ASN A 201 32.74 -1.61 6.68
C ASN A 201 34.08 -1.83 7.43
N SER A 202 34.16 -2.82 8.33
CA SER A 202 35.41 -3.21 8.97
C SER A 202 36.44 -3.80 8.00
N ALA A 203 36.00 -4.31 6.84
CA ALA A 203 36.85 -4.77 5.74
C ALA A 203 37.52 -3.62 4.95
N GLN A 204 37.09 -2.36 5.11
CA GLN A 204 37.68 -1.19 4.41
C GLN A 204 39.16 -0.94 4.68
N SER A 205 39.67 -1.47 5.78
CA SER A 205 41.09 -1.33 6.13
C SER A 205 41.97 -2.45 5.61
N ASP A 206 41.38 -3.50 5.02
CA ASP A 206 42.12 -4.58 4.36
C ASP A 206 42.41 -4.18 2.90
N SER A 207 43.65 -4.37 2.48
CA SER A 207 44.11 -4.41 1.08
C SER A 207 43.21 -5.21 0.10
N GLN A 208 42.34 -6.09 0.58
CA GLN A 208 41.30 -6.75 -0.23
C GLN A 208 40.23 -5.79 -0.76
N HIS A 209 39.95 -4.68 -0.07
CA HIS A 209 38.90 -3.73 -0.43
C HIS A 209 39.20 -2.96 -1.73
N ASP A 210 40.48 -2.75 -2.05
CA ASP A 210 40.93 -2.17 -3.33
C ASP A 210 41.06 -3.24 -4.44
N ALA A 211 41.07 -4.53 -4.07
CA ALA A 211 41.35 -5.62 -5.00
C ALA A 211 40.09 -6.31 -5.54
N LEU A 212 38.98 -6.35 -4.80
CA LEU A 212 37.75 -7.08 -5.15
C LEU A 212 36.46 -6.35 -4.71
N PRO A 213 36.10 -5.20 -5.33
CA PRO A 213 34.88 -4.46 -5.01
C PRO A 213 33.57 -5.24 -5.24
N GLU A 214 33.61 -6.31 -6.04
CA GLU A 214 32.45 -7.17 -6.35
C GLU A 214 31.96 -8.00 -5.14
N ASN A 215 32.79 -8.15 -4.10
CA ASN A 215 32.50 -8.95 -2.91
C ASN A 215 31.79 -8.17 -1.78
N ASN A 216 31.70 -6.85 -1.86
CA ASN A 216 30.98 -6.01 -0.91
C ASN A 216 29.70 -5.50 -1.58
N ASN A 217 28.72 -6.39 -1.66
CA ASN A 217 27.54 -6.19 -2.45
C ASN A 217 26.31 -6.43 -1.57
N GLU A 218 25.66 -5.34 -1.15
CA GLU A 218 24.44 -5.38 -0.30
C GLU A 218 23.29 -6.18 -0.94
N HIS A 219 23.38 -6.51 -2.24
CA HIS A 219 22.51 -7.47 -2.90
C HIS A 219 22.64 -8.89 -2.34
N ASN A 220 23.78 -9.24 -1.72
CA ASN A 220 24.04 -10.56 -1.15
C ASN A 220 23.64 -10.67 0.32
N TYR A 221 23.09 -9.60 0.93
CA TYR A 221 22.55 -9.68 2.28
C TYR A 221 21.40 -10.68 2.36
N THR A 222 21.13 -11.17 3.58
CA THR A 222 20.14 -12.23 3.78
C THR A 222 18.73 -11.67 3.65
N ILE A 223 17.93 -12.23 2.73
CA ILE A 223 16.56 -11.76 2.47
C ILE A 223 15.70 -11.87 3.73
N LYS A 224 14.89 -10.84 4.00
CA LYS A 224 13.88 -10.84 5.04
C LYS A 224 12.62 -11.58 4.56
N THR A 225 12.56 -12.89 4.76
CA THR A 225 11.37 -13.74 4.62
C THR A 225 10.33 -13.47 5.71
N TRP A 226 9.07 -13.76 5.42
CA TRP A 226 7.93 -13.51 6.32
C TRP A 226 7.20 -14.80 6.72
N THR A 227 7.71 -15.94 6.23
CA THR A 227 7.20 -17.30 6.47
C THR A 227 7.80 -17.95 7.72
N ASP A 228 9.01 -17.56 8.10
CA ASP A 228 9.79 -18.22 9.16
C ASP A 228 9.56 -17.60 10.53
N THR A 229 9.46 -18.46 11.56
CA THR A 229 9.32 -18.04 12.96
C THR A 229 10.65 -17.95 13.72
N ASP A 230 11.74 -18.48 13.17
CA ASP A 230 13.06 -18.58 13.85
C ASP A 230 14.18 -17.98 12.97
N ARG A 231 14.17 -16.66 12.80
CA ARG A 231 15.17 -15.96 11.98
C ARG A 231 16.34 -15.54 12.85
N VAL A 232 17.58 -15.78 12.40
CA VAL A 232 18.78 -15.58 13.23
C VAL A 232 18.91 -14.15 13.77
N PHE A 233 18.43 -13.16 13.01
CA PHE A 233 18.48 -11.75 13.43
C PHE A 233 17.44 -11.42 14.49
N ASP A 234 16.29 -12.11 14.51
CA ASP A 234 15.19 -11.82 15.44
C ASP A 234 15.56 -12.12 16.90
N GLU A 235 16.63 -12.91 17.14
CA GLU A 235 17.24 -13.07 18.45
C GLU A 235 17.80 -11.74 19.02
N TYR A 236 18.27 -10.85 18.15
CA TYR A 236 18.97 -9.62 18.53
C TYR A 236 18.21 -8.36 18.16
N VAL A 237 17.44 -8.37 17.08
CA VAL A 237 16.80 -7.19 16.50
C VAL A 237 15.30 -7.41 16.37
N ALA A 238 14.51 -6.44 16.84
CA ALA A 238 13.06 -6.40 16.62
C ALA A 238 12.67 -5.23 15.73
N TRP A 239 11.79 -5.50 14.76
CA TRP A 239 11.24 -4.49 13.86
C TRP A 239 9.90 -4.00 14.36
N GLN A 240 9.68 -2.69 14.31
CA GLN A 240 8.35 -2.10 14.48
C GLN A 240 7.84 -1.64 13.12
N LEU A 241 6.85 -2.37 12.61
CA LEU A 241 6.17 -2.06 11.35
C LEU A 241 5.21 -0.87 11.50
N GLY A 242 4.85 -0.26 10.38
CA GLY A 242 3.89 0.83 10.31
C GLY A 242 2.45 0.38 10.56
N SER A 243 1.58 1.35 10.87
CA SER A 243 0.16 1.09 11.20
C SER A 243 -0.71 0.64 10.01
N GLN A 244 -0.19 0.73 8.78
CA GLN A 244 -0.88 0.37 7.54
C GLN A 244 -0.20 -0.82 6.87
N VAL A 245 0.29 -1.76 7.66
CA VAL A 245 0.89 -3.01 7.19
C VAL A 245 -0.03 -4.16 7.62
N ILE A 246 -0.40 -5.01 6.68
CA ILE A 246 -1.19 -6.23 6.88
C ILE A 246 -0.53 -7.40 6.16
N THR A 247 -0.92 -8.62 6.51
CA THR A 247 -0.53 -9.85 5.81
C THR A 247 -1.43 -10.10 4.58
N VAL A 248 -0.97 -10.93 3.65
CA VAL A 248 -1.79 -11.39 2.52
C VAL A 248 -3.05 -12.12 3.00
N ASP A 249 -2.96 -12.91 4.08
CA ASP A 249 -4.12 -13.58 4.68
C ASP A 249 -5.18 -12.62 5.21
N GLU A 250 -4.75 -11.55 5.91
CA GLU A 250 -5.66 -10.50 6.38
C GLU A 250 -6.31 -9.76 5.20
N TRP A 251 -5.56 -9.53 4.13
CA TRP A 251 -6.09 -8.91 2.92
C TRP A 251 -7.13 -9.80 2.22
N ILE A 252 -6.88 -11.12 2.17
CA ILE A 252 -7.82 -12.11 1.63
C ILE A 252 -9.14 -12.10 2.41
N GLN A 253 -9.08 -12.04 3.74
CA GLN A 253 -10.27 -12.01 4.59
C GLN A 253 -11.13 -10.76 4.42
N ASP A 254 -10.52 -9.62 4.08
CA ASP A 254 -11.20 -8.32 3.93
C ASP A 254 -11.93 -8.13 2.58
N GLY A 255 -12.04 -9.17 1.75
CA GLY A 255 -12.85 -9.15 0.53
C GLY A 255 -12.11 -8.74 -0.74
N LEU A 256 -10.78 -8.84 -0.73
CA LEU A 256 -9.94 -8.92 -1.94
C LEU A 256 -10.03 -7.71 -2.89
N GLN A 257 -10.22 -6.51 -2.33
CA GLN A 257 -10.19 -5.26 -3.10
C GLN A 257 -8.84 -4.55 -2.94
N PRO A 258 -8.41 -3.73 -3.92
CA PRO A 258 -7.24 -2.88 -3.74
C PRO A 258 -7.32 -2.03 -2.46
N VAL A 259 -6.20 -1.91 -1.74
CA VAL A 259 -6.11 -1.19 -0.47
C VAL A 259 -4.87 -0.31 -0.39
N SER A 260 -5.00 0.82 0.31
CA SER A 260 -3.91 1.74 0.63
C SER A 260 -3.09 1.24 1.83
N LYS A 261 -2.57 0.01 1.74
CA LYS A 261 -1.79 -0.68 2.79
C LYS A 261 -0.64 -1.46 2.17
N TRP A 262 0.40 -1.67 2.96
CA TRP A 262 1.44 -2.64 2.65
C TRP A 262 0.96 -4.06 2.96
N ILE A 263 1.25 -4.97 2.05
CA ILE A 263 0.85 -6.38 2.10
C ILE A 263 2.11 -7.22 2.23
N ILE A 264 2.25 -7.92 3.35
CA ILE A 264 3.30 -8.89 3.58
C ILE A 264 2.89 -10.21 2.93
N ASP A 265 3.69 -10.69 1.98
CA ASP A 265 3.50 -12.02 1.38
C ASP A 265 4.03 -13.10 2.32
N THR A 266 3.14 -13.65 3.14
CA THR A 266 3.43 -14.75 4.07
C THR A 266 3.40 -16.11 3.39
N HIS A 267 3.14 -16.19 2.08
CA HIS A 267 3.07 -17.44 1.31
C HIS A 267 4.32 -17.69 0.45
N SER A 268 5.28 -16.77 0.45
CA SER A 268 6.49 -16.84 -0.37
C SER A 268 7.77 -16.70 0.46
N GLU A 269 8.79 -17.47 0.07
CA GLU A 269 10.16 -17.35 0.60
C GLU A 269 10.95 -16.21 -0.08
N GLU A 270 10.39 -15.55 -1.10
CA GLU A 270 11.04 -14.43 -1.78
C GLU A 270 11.09 -13.17 -0.90
N GLY A 271 10.27 -13.06 0.16
CA GLY A 271 10.35 -11.96 1.13
C GLY A 271 9.89 -10.59 0.61
N TRP A 272 9.16 -10.54 -0.51
CA TRP A 272 8.55 -9.32 -1.04
C TRP A 272 7.39 -8.84 -0.17
N VAL A 273 7.22 -7.53 -0.12
CA VAL A 273 6.01 -6.86 0.40
C VAL A 273 5.51 -5.87 -0.64
N TYR A 274 4.20 -5.83 -0.82
CA TYR A 274 3.54 -5.16 -1.94
C TYR A 274 2.72 -3.97 -1.44
N TRP A 275 2.63 -2.91 -2.22
CA TRP A 275 1.61 -1.89 -1.96
C TRP A 275 0.29 -2.33 -2.61
N GLY A 276 -0.79 -2.39 -1.82
CA GLY A 276 -2.05 -3.04 -2.22
C GLY A 276 -2.89 -2.33 -3.27
N GLN A 277 -2.38 -1.29 -3.93
CA GLN A 277 -3.06 -0.53 -4.99
C GLN A 277 -2.00 0.23 -5.83
N PRO A 278 -2.33 0.77 -7.02
CA PRO A 278 -1.40 1.63 -7.74
C PRO A 278 -1.06 2.91 -6.96
N LEU A 279 0.19 3.35 -7.06
CA LEU A 279 0.61 4.70 -6.68
C LEU A 279 0.39 5.65 -7.85
N GLU A 280 -0.52 6.61 -7.66
CA GLU A 280 -0.78 7.64 -8.65
C GLU A 280 0.49 8.44 -8.92
N HIS A 281 0.77 8.74 -10.20
CA HIS A 281 1.84 9.71 -10.51
C HIS A 281 1.41 11.12 -10.11
N SER A 282 2.30 11.86 -9.45
CA SER A 282 2.09 13.30 -9.28
C SER A 282 3.38 14.10 -9.18
N THR A 283 3.35 15.29 -9.76
CA THR A 283 4.35 16.33 -9.53
C THR A 283 4.26 16.97 -8.14
N THR A 284 3.25 16.61 -7.33
CA THR A 284 3.04 17.16 -6.00
C THR A 284 3.15 16.06 -4.93
N ALA A 285 4.30 16.01 -4.24
CA ALA A 285 4.62 15.02 -3.20
C ALA A 285 3.73 15.01 -1.94
N THR A 286 2.61 15.75 -1.91
CA THR A 286 1.72 15.84 -0.75
C THR A 286 0.35 15.20 -0.98
N VAL A 287 0.14 14.52 -2.11
CA VAL A 287 -1.12 13.79 -2.36
C VAL A 287 -1.00 12.39 -1.74
N PRO A 288 -1.92 11.97 -0.86
CA PRO A 288 -1.85 10.66 -0.20
C PRO A 288 -1.84 9.46 -1.16
N THR A 289 -2.31 9.62 -2.40
CA THR A 289 -2.34 8.57 -3.42
C THR A 289 -1.00 8.35 -4.11
N THR A 290 -0.03 9.25 -3.93
CA THR A 290 1.26 9.25 -4.64
C THR A 290 2.40 8.78 -3.76
N MET A 291 2.12 8.51 -2.47
CA MET A 291 3.11 8.09 -1.49
C MET A 291 2.50 7.06 -0.54
N THR A 292 3.23 5.97 -0.31
CA THR A 292 2.83 4.96 0.65
C THR A 292 2.91 5.50 2.08
N SER A 293 2.21 4.85 2.99
CA SER A 293 2.55 4.90 4.41
C SER A 293 3.94 4.31 4.66
N ASN A 294 4.50 4.52 5.86
CA ASN A 294 5.73 3.83 6.26
C ASN A 294 5.47 2.32 6.39
N PHE A 295 6.33 1.51 5.77
CA PHE A 295 6.38 0.07 6.03
C PHE A 295 7.07 -0.23 7.37
N LEU A 296 8.28 0.32 7.54
CA LEU A 296 9.08 0.23 8.76
C LEU A 296 9.06 1.58 9.47
N GLU A 297 8.90 1.59 10.79
CA GLU A 297 9.00 2.82 11.61
C GLU A 297 10.31 2.86 12.39
N SER A 298 10.75 1.71 12.90
CA SER A 298 11.96 1.61 13.69
C SER A 298 12.48 0.19 13.88
N VAL A 299 13.70 0.09 14.36
CA VAL A 299 14.36 -1.16 14.78
C VAL A 299 14.90 -1.01 16.19
N SER A 300 14.86 -2.09 16.99
CA SER A 300 15.34 -2.10 18.38
C SER A 300 16.27 -3.27 18.64
N LEU A 301 17.33 -3.04 19.43
CA LEU A 301 18.22 -4.11 19.89
C LEU A 301 17.57 -4.78 21.10
N VAL A 302 17.04 -5.99 20.93
CA VAL A 302 16.35 -6.74 22.00
C VAL A 302 17.29 -7.61 22.83
N LYS A 303 18.49 -7.91 22.31
CA LYS A 303 19.52 -8.66 23.03
C LYS A 303 20.90 -8.11 22.71
N GLN A 304 21.72 -7.93 23.75
CA GLN A 304 23.11 -7.56 23.59
C GLN A 304 23.94 -8.76 23.09
N PRO A 305 24.60 -8.67 21.92
CA PRO A 305 25.55 -9.68 21.47
C PRO A 305 26.76 -9.78 22.40
N ASN A 306 27.42 -10.94 22.44
CA ASN A 306 28.65 -11.15 23.20
C ASN A 306 29.86 -10.45 22.53
N GLY A 307 29.85 -9.12 22.51
CA GLY A 307 30.88 -8.29 21.94
C GLY A 307 30.31 -7.12 21.14
N LYS A 308 31.08 -6.65 20.15
CA LYS A 308 30.65 -5.57 19.26
C LYS A 308 29.87 -6.16 18.09
N ALA A 309 28.76 -5.53 17.73
CA ALA A 309 27.99 -5.96 16.58
C ALA A 309 27.69 -4.78 15.65
N ASN A 310 27.66 -5.08 14.36
CA ASN A 310 27.16 -4.19 13.32
C ASN A 310 25.96 -4.87 12.67
N TYR A 311 24.90 -4.09 12.43
CA TYR A 311 23.66 -4.56 11.83
C TYR A 311 23.22 -3.57 10.76
N ASP A 312 22.96 -4.09 9.57
CA ASP A 312 22.65 -3.33 8.37
C ASP A 312 21.35 -3.84 7.74
N ILE A 313 20.54 -2.90 7.23
CA ILE A 313 19.32 -3.20 6.48
C ILE A 313 19.40 -2.49 5.14
N ASN A 314 19.41 -3.28 4.07
CA ASN A 314 19.26 -2.82 2.71
C ASN A 314 17.81 -3.02 2.22
N VAL A 315 17.33 -2.12 1.37
CA VAL A 315 15.95 -2.13 0.85
C VAL A 315 15.96 -2.10 -0.67
N TYR A 316 15.38 -3.13 -1.26
CA TYR A 316 15.13 -3.23 -2.69
C TYR A 316 13.76 -2.67 -3.00
N LEU A 317 13.68 -1.85 -4.04
CA LEU A 317 12.44 -1.37 -4.62
C LEU A 317 12.35 -1.88 -6.06
N ASP A 318 11.21 -2.48 -6.37
CA ASP A 318 10.81 -2.86 -7.71
C ASP A 318 9.45 -2.22 -8.03
N ALA A 319 9.31 -1.73 -9.26
CA ALA A 319 8.14 -0.98 -9.69
C ALA A 319 7.84 -1.23 -11.17
N VAL A 320 6.56 -1.43 -11.48
CA VAL A 320 6.06 -1.76 -12.83
C VAL A 320 4.76 -1.01 -13.12
N SER A 321 4.43 -0.88 -14.40
CA SER A 321 3.10 -0.46 -14.86
C SER A 321 2.07 -1.57 -14.64
N TYR A 322 0.80 -1.27 -14.89
CA TYR A 322 -0.24 -2.28 -14.89
C TYR A 322 0.03 -3.42 -15.89
N GLU A 323 0.46 -3.07 -17.11
CA GLU A 323 0.73 -4.01 -18.20
C GLU A 323 1.92 -4.94 -17.88
N ASP A 324 2.83 -4.47 -17.04
CA ASP A 324 4.08 -5.16 -16.70
C ASP A 324 4.00 -5.92 -15.36
N LEU A 325 2.84 -5.96 -14.69
CA LEU A 325 2.63 -6.75 -13.46
C LEU A 325 2.99 -8.23 -13.66
N ASP A 326 2.79 -8.78 -14.85
CA ASP A 326 3.14 -10.17 -15.19
C ASP A 326 4.65 -10.42 -15.30
N LEU A 327 5.48 -9.38 -15.31
CA LEU A 327 6.94 -9.53 -15.25
C LEU A 327 7.42 -9.96 -13.85
N TRP A 328 6.59 -9.77 -12.81
CA TRP A 328 6.84 -10.30 -11.47
C TRP A 328 6.53 -11.80 -11.41
N THR A 329 7.30 -12.59 -12.17
CA THR A 329 7.13 -14.05 -12.27
C THR A 329 7.32 -14.80 -10.95
N ASP A 330 7.95 -14.14 -9.97
CA ASP A 330 8.22 -14.61 -8.61
C ASP A 330 7.16 -14.16 -7.60
N ALA A 331 6.17 -13.37 -8.01
CA ALA A 331 5.10 -12.90 -7.13
C ALA A 331 4.01 -13.97 -6.91
N ASN A 332 3.44 -13.92 -5.72
CA ASN A 332 2.24 -14.67 -5.37
C ASN A 332 1.08 -14.29 -6.31
N GLN A 333 0.46 -15.31 -6.91
CA GLN A 333 -0.59 -15.13 -7.91
C GLN A 333 -1.87 -14.52 -7.33
N ASP A 334 -2.17 -14.78 -6.06
CA ASP A 334 -3.32 -14.15 -5.40
C ASP A 334 -3.11 -12.63 -5.28
N ILE A 335 -1.87 -12.22 -4.95
CA ILE A 335 -1.49 -10.80 -4.89
C ILE A 335 -1.57 -10.16 -6.28
N LEU A 336 -0.99 -10.80 -7.30
CA LEU A 336 -1.08 -10.29 -8.67
C LEU A 336 -2.53 -10.19 -9.15
N GLY A 337 -3.33 -11.21 -8.86
CA GLY A 337 -4.77 -11.23 -9.12
C GLY A 337 -5.44 -10.03 -8.46
N MET A 338 -5.26 -9.84 -7.15
CA MET A 338 -5.86 -8.71 -6.42
C MET A 338 -5.40 -7.34 -6.93
N LEU A 339 -4.10 -7.16 -7.23
CA LEU A 339 -3.57 -5.93 -7.80
C LEU A 339 -4.15 -5.62 -9.19
N LYS A 340 -4.46 -6.66 -9.96
CA LYS A 340 -5.16 -6.55 -11.25
C LYS A 340 -6.68 -6.38 -11.11
N GLY A 341 -7.23 -6.53 -9.90
CA GLY A 341 -8.68 -6.56 -9.67
C GLY A 341 -9.33 -7.89 -10.09
N SER A 342 -8.56 -8.97 -10.14
CA SER A 342 -8.92 -10.30 -10.59
C SER A 342 -8.76 -11.31 -9.44
N ASN A 343 -9.82 -11.58 -8.67
CA ASN A 343 -9.96 -12.96 -8.18
C ASN A 343 -10.76 -13.74 -9.20
N ASP A 344 -10.05 -14.63 -9.85
CA ASP A 344 -10.53 -15.72 -10.71
C ASP A 344 -11.36 -16.78 -9.94
N ASP A 345 -11.98 -16.40 -8.82
CA ASP A 345 -12.89 -17.23 -8.03
C ASP A 345 -14.19 -16.51 -7.60
N THR A 346 -14.44 -15.30 -8.14
CA THR A 346 -15.83 -15.06 -8.52
C THR A 346 -16.10 -15.98 -9.71
N GLU A 347 -17.24 -16.66 -9.76
CA GLU A 347 -17.90 -16.78 -11.04
C GLU A 347 -18.02 -15.34 -11.58
N THR A 348 -16.99 -14.86 -12.27
CA THR A 348 -17.17 -13.87 -13.31
C THR A 348 -18.18 -14.56 -14.20
N ILE A 349 -19.43 -14.15 -14.06
CA ILE A 349 -20.32 -14.19 -15.20
C ILE A 349 -19.68 -13.18 -16.16
N GLU A 350 -18.60 -13.59 -16.82
CA GLU A 350 -18.34 -13.15 -18.17
C GLU A 350 -19.65 -13.45 -18.89
N PHE A 351 -20.49 -12.44 -19.08
CA PHE A 351 -21.60 -12.63 -19.99
C PHE A 351 -20.96 -12.76 -21.36
N ASP A 352 -20.98 -13.97 -21.87
CA ASP A 352 -20.43 -14.27 -23.17
C ASP A 352 -21.49 -13.93 -24.23
N LEU A 353 -21.20 -12.95 -25.09
CA LEU A 353 -21.99 -12.67 -26.29
C LEU A 353 -21.74 -13.72 -27.39
N GLN A 354 -20.76 -14.62 -27.23
CA GLN A 354 -20.48 -15.67 -28.20
C GLN A 354 -21.70 -16.59 -28.34
N GLY A 355 -22.19 -16.70 -29.57
CA GLY A 355 -23.37 -17.49 -29.89
C GLY A 355 -24.70 -16.86 -29.48
N LYS A 356 -24.69 -15.65 -28.88
CA LYS A 356 -25.90 -14.86 -28.62
C LYS A 356 -26.33 -14.08 -29.85
N THR A 357 -27.63 -13.88 -29.98
CA THR A 357 -28.27 -13.13 -31.07
C THR A 357 -29.28 -12.12 -30.52
N VAL A 358 -29.64 -11.15 -31.34
CA VAL A 358 -30.67 -10.16 -31.00
C VAL A 358 -31.99 -10.88 -30.65
N GLY A 359 -32.56 -10.56 -29.49
CA GLY A 359 -33.74 -11.21 -28.91
C GLY A 359 -33.44 -12.25 -27.84
N ASP A 360 -32.20 -12.71 -27.71
CA ASP A 360 -31.81 -13.61 -26.62
C ASP A 360 -31.90 -12.90 -25.26
N THR A 361 -32.25 -13.65 -24.23
CA THR A 361 -32.21 -13.18 -22.84
C THR A 361 -30.85 -13.48 -22.21
N ILE A 362 -30.33 -12.52 -21.47
CA ILE A 362 -29.15 -12.65 -20.61
C ILE A 362 -29.49 -12.25 -19.18
N THR A 363 -28.73 -12.76 -18.21
CA THR A 363 -28.74 -12.26 -16.83
C THR A 363 -27.57 -11.30 -16.67
N PHE A 364 -27.81 -10.11 -16.11
CA PHE A 364 -26.82 -9.08 -15.86
C PHE A 364 -27.23 -8.32 -14.59
N ALA A 365 -26.33 -8.14 -13.64
CA ALA A 365 -26.60 -7.51 -12.34
C ALA A 365 -27.86 -8.09 -11.63
N ASP A 366 -27.95 -9.42 -11.60
CA ASP A 366 -29.10 -10.19 -11.08
C ASP A 366 -30.46 -9.91 -11.74
N GLN A 367 -30.48 -9.24 -12.89
CA GLN A 367 -31.68 -8.94 -13.66
C GLN A 367 -31.66 -9.64 -15.02
N SER A 368 -32.84 -9.98 -15.53
CA SER A 368 -32.98 -10.48 -16.90
C SER A 368 -33.08 -9.33 -17.89
N PHE A 369 -32.25 -9.35 -18.92
CA PHE A 369 -32.23 -8.41 -20.04
C PHE A 369 -32.43 -9.12 -21.37
N ILE A 370 -33.02 -8.44 -22.35
CA ILE A 370 -33.07 -8.86 -23.75
C ILE A 370 -32.00 -8.10 -24.52
N ILE A 371 -31.27 -8.80 -25.39
CA ILE A 371 -30.32 -8.17 -26.32
C ILE A 371 -31.11 -7.49 -27.44
N LEU A 372 -30.98 -6.17 -27.54
CA LEU A 372 -31.64 -5.35 -28.56
C LEU A 372 -30.80 -5.17 -29.82
N TYR A 373 -29.49 -5.06 -29.64
CA TYR A 373 -28.54 -4.84 -30.73
C TYR A 373 -27.16 -5.33 -30.33
N ILE A 374 -26.38 -5.82 -31.31
CA ILE A 374 -24.98 -6.24 -31.12
C ILE A 374 -24.12 -5.47 -32.13
N ASP A 375 -23.22 -4.65 -31.64
CA ASP A 375 -22.16 -4.05 -32.44
C ASP A 375 -21.00 -5.05 -32.57
N GLN A 376 -20.93 -5.71 -33.72
CA GLN A 376 -19.89 -6.69 -34.03
C GLN A 376 -18.48 -6.06 -34.09
N THR A 377 -18.37 -4.75 -34.31
CA THR A 377 -17.08 -4.05 -34.42
C THR A 377 -16.48 -3.84 -33.04
N THR A 378 -17.29 -3.35 -32.11
CA THR A 378 -16.85 -3.04 -30.74
C THR A 378 -17.07 -4.21 -29.78
N LYS A 379 -17.72 -5.29 -30.23
CA LYS A 379 -18.20 -6.39 -29.36
C LYS A 379 -19.09 -5.90 -28.21
N ALA A 380 -19.79 -4.80 -28.43
CA ALA A 380 -20.73 -4.24 -27.47
C ALA A 380 -22.16 -4.70 -27.79
N ALA A 381 -23.02 -4.72 -26.79
CA ALA A 381 -24.44 -4.96 -26.95
C ALA A 381 -25.27 -3.87 -26.28
N LEU A 382 -26.35 -3.46 -26.95
CA LEU A 382 -27.43 -2.72 -26.34
C LEU A 382 -28.41 -3.74 -25.75
N ILE A 383 -28.65 -3.65 -24.45
CA ILE A 383 -29.57 -4.53 -23.74
C ILE A 383 -30.68 -3.70 -23.09
N MET A 384 -31.84 -4.30 -22.88
CA MET A 384 -32.95 -3.68 -22.16
C MET A 384 -33.58 -4.70 -21.22
N THR A 385 -34.01 -4.25 -20.04
CA THR A 385 -34.68 -5.12 -19.08
C THR A 385 -35.81 -5.91 -19.76
N LYS A 386 -35.79 -7.24 -19.58
CA LYS A 386 -36.72 -8.17 -20.22
C LYS A 386 -38.14 -7.91 -19.75
N ASP A 387 -38.27 -7.81 -18.43
CA ASP A 387 -39.50 -7.50 -17.76
C ASP A 387 -39.52 -6.02 -17.39
N VAL A 388 -40.73 -5.50 -17.36
CA VAL A 388 -41.02 -4.17 -16.87
C VAL A 388 -40.55 -4.05 -15.42
N VAL A 389 -39.85 -2.96 -15.09
CA VAL A 389 -39.50 -2.65 -13.71
C VAL A 389 -40.77 -2.48 -12.90
N SER A 390 -41.00 -3.39 -11.96
CA SER A 390 -42.23 -3.41 -11.16
C SER A 390 -42.30 -2.21 -10.21
N MET A 391 -43.53 -1.86 -9.77
CA MET A 391 -43.70 -0.84 -8.74
C MET A 391 -43.00 -1.18 -7.42
N GLU A 392 -42.86 -2.45 -7.09
CA GLU A 392 -42.10 -2.89 -5.92
C GLU A 392 -40.62 -2.53 -6.06
N VAL A 393 -40.05 -2.75 -7.24
CA VAL A 393 -38.67 -2.36 -7.56
C VAL A 393 -38.51 -0.83 -7.52
N LEU A 394 -39.43 -0.07 -8.10
CA LEU A 394 -39.39 1.41 -8.04
C LEU A 394 -39.51 1.96 -6.62
N ASN A 395 -40.40 1.39 -5.80
CA ASN A 395 -40.53 1.77 -4.39
C ASN A 395 -39.24 1.44 -3.61
N SER A 396 -38.56 0.34 -3.93
CA SER A 396 -37.27 -0.02 -3.32
C SER A 396 -36.16 0.98 -3.64
N MET A 397 -36.30 1.72 -4.74
CA MET A 397 -35.41 2.81 -5.16
C MET A 397 -35.80 4.17 -4.57
N GLU A 398 -36.74 4.20 -3.62
CA GLU A 398 -37.30 5.43 -3.02
C GLU A 398 -38.04 6.34 -4.00
N ILE A 399 -38.44 5.79 -5.15
CA ILE A 399 -39.23 6.51 -6.15
C ILE A 399 -40.71 6.31 -5.79
N LEU A 400 -41.27 7.27 -5.05
CA LEU A 400 -42.64 7.21 -4.55
C LEU A 400 -43.68 7.44 -5.67
N ALA A 401 -44.53 6.44 -5.92
CA ALA A 401 -45.77 6.66 -6.66
C ALA A 401 -46.79 7.42 -5.80
N VAL A 402 -47.43 8.43 -6.39
CA VAL A 402 -48.49 9.18 -5.73
C VAL A 402 -49.82 8.43 -5.88
N ASN A 403 -50.35 7.92 -4.76
CA ASN A 403 -51.74 7.44 -4.60
C ASN A 403 -52.16 6.16 -5.36
N GLY A 404 -51.40 5.06 -5.27
CA GLY A 404 -51.88 3.69 -5.49
C GLY A 404 -52.42 3.34 -6.89
N ASN A 405 -52.43 4.30 -7.80
CA ASN A 405 -52.48 4.13 -9.24
C ASN A 405 -51.07 4.41 -9.76
N GLU A 406 -50.70 3.83 -10.90
CA GLU A 406 -49.42 4.07 -11.59
C GLU A 406 -49.33 5.50 -12.17
N LYS A 407 -49.61 6.50 -11.34
CA LYS A 407 -49.52 7.92 -11.67
C LYS A 407 -48.20 8.40 -11.12
N PHE A 408 -47.20 8.31 -11.98
CA PHE A 408 -45.90 8.90 -11.71
C PHE A 408 -46.05 10.42 -11.58
N PRO A 409 -45.56 11.03 -10.48
CA PRO A 409 -45.72 12.45 -10.25
C PRO A 409 -45.04 13.24 -11.36
N TYR A 410 -45.87 13.87 -12.17
CA TYR A 410 -45.48 14.90 -13.11
C TYR A 410 -44.88 16.08 -12.32
N SER A 411 -43.59 16.37 -12.46
CA SER A 411 -43.06 17.68 -12.05
C SER A 411 -43.21 18.65 -13.22
N HIS A 412 -44.15 19.60 -13.09
CA HIS A 412 -44.13 20.81 -13.94
C HIS A 412 -42.81 21.51 -13.67
N ALA A 413 -41.85 21.40 -14.58
CA ALA A 413 -40.82 22.42 -14.70
C ALA A 413 -41.57 23.74 -14.96
N THR A 414 -41.61 24.58 -13.94
CA THR A 414 -42.41 25.80 -13.91
C THR A 414 -41.85 26.81 -14.91
N ASN A 415 -42.63 27.14 -15.94
CA ASN A 415 -42.56 28.40 -16.70
C ASN A 415 -41.21 28.82 -17.33
N THR A 416 -40.35 27.89 -17.75
CA THR A 416 -39.30 28.22 -18.72
C THR A 416 -39.78 27.86 -20.12
N SER A 417 -39.66 28.80 -21.05
CA SER A 417 -40.06 28.69 -22.46
C SER A 417 -39.19 27.74 -23.29
N GLU A 418 -38.58 26.73 -22.65
CA GLU A 418 -37.75 25.72 -23.27
C GLU A 418 -38.22 24.35 -22.77
N PRO A 419 -38.44 23.35 -23.65
CA PRO A 419 -38.86 22.02 -23.24
C PRO A 419 -37.84 21.46 -22.25
N ALA A 420 -38.29 21.12 -21.04
CA ALA A 420 -37.46 20.44 -20.05
C ALA A 420 -36.83 19.19 -20.70
N ILE A 421 -35.51 19.23 -20.77
CA ILE A 421 -34.66 18.24 -21.42
C ILE A 421 -34.80 16.91 -20.63
N TYR A 422 -34.56 15.76 -21.27
CA TYR A 422 -34.55 14.44 -20.60
C TYR A 422 -33.84 14.46 -19.23
N ASN A 423 -32.78 15.26 -19.09
CA ASN A 423 -32.03 15.43 -17.85
C ASN A 423 -32.87 15.88 -16.64
N ASP A 424 -33.95 16.64 -16.87
CA ASP A 424 -34.88 17.11 -15.84
C ASP A 424 -36.17 16.29 -15.80
N SER A 425 -36.25 15.22 -16.60
CA SER A 425 -37.44 14.39 -16.71
C SER A 425 -37.51 13.34 -15.61
N TYR A 426 -38.74 12.90 -15.32
CA TYR A 426 -38.97 11.77 -14.43
C TYR A 426 -38.23 10.50 -14.91
N LEU A 427 -38.18 10.27 -16.23
CA LEU A 427 -37.47 9.13 -16.81
C LEU A 427 -35.99 9.09 -16.41
N LYS A 428 -35.28 10.22 -16.49
CA LYS A 428 -33.87 10.28 -16.06
C LYS A 428 -33.70 9.99 -14.58
N ILE A 429 -34.64 10.45 -13.73
CA ILE A 429 -34.62 10.13 -12.28
C ILE A 429 -34.73 8.62 -12.07
N VAL A 430 -35.65 7.97 -12.79
CA VAL A 430 -35.82 6.51 -12.67
C VAL A 430 -34.61 5.77 -13.24
N ASP A 431 -34.12 6.15 -14.42
CA ASP A 431 -32.93 5.54 -15.03
C ASP A 431 -31.71 5.67 -14.12
N GLN A 432 -31.50 6.85 -13.52
CA GLN A 432 -30.41 7.08 -12.58
C GLN A 432 -30.54 6.23 -11.31
N ALA A 433 -31.74 6.18 -10.72
CA ALA A 433 -31.96 5.39 -9.52
C ALA A 433 -31.84 3.88 -9.80
N PHE A 434 -32.33 3.41 -10.95
CA PHE A 434 -32.16 2.04 -11.41
C PHE A 434 -30.68 1.70 -11.51
N TYR A 435 -29.91 2.57 -12.16
CA TYR A 435 -28.48 2.39 -12.28
C TYR A 435 -27.78 2.35 -10.93
N ASP A 436 -27.98 3.37 -10.08
CA ASP A 436 -27.29 3.50 -8.81
C ASP A 436 -27.63 2.38 -7.81
N LYS A 437 -28.85 1.83 -7.87
CA LYS A 437 -29.32 0.79 -6.94
C LYS A 437 -29.09 -0.62 -7.43
N ILE A 438 -29.26 -0.89 -8.72
CA ILE A 438 -29.27 -2.25 -9.27
C ILE A 438 -27.96 -2.58 -9.99
N ILE A 439 -27.36 -1.59 -10.65
CA ILE A 439 -26.21 -1.82 -11.52
C ILE A 439 -24.90 -1.45 -10.83
N LYS A 440 -24.80 -0.23 -10.28
CA LYS A 440 -23.54 0.41 -9.84
C LYS A 440 -22.74 -0.38 -8.80
N ASN A 441 -23.42 -1.10 -7.91
CA ASN A 441 -22.76 -1.85 -6.84
C ASN A 441 -22.57 -3.34 -7.20
N HIS A 442 -22.84 -3.72 -8.45
CA HIS A 442 -22.70 -5.09 -8.94
C HIS A 442 -21.38 -5.24 -9.70
N THR A 443 -20.77 -6.43 -9.67
CA THR A 443 -19.49 -6.70 -10.36
C THR A 443 -19.60 -6.47 -11.87
N ASP A 444 -20.78 -6.72 -12.43
CA ASP A 444 -21.09 -6.54 -13.86
C ASP A 444 -21.05 -5.07 -14.30
N HIS A 445 -21.09 -4.11 -13.37
CA HIS A 445 -21.01 -2.66 -13.65
C HIS A 445 -19.83 -2.28 -14.54
N GLU A 446 -18.69 -2.97 -14.39
CA GLU A 446 -17.49 -2.67 -15.16
C GLU A 446 -17.68 -2.87 -16.66
N SER A 447 -18.56 -3.78 -17.03
CA SER A 447 -18.93 -4.02 -18.42
C SER A 447 -19.94 -3.01 -18.96
N VAL A 448 -20.53 -2.14 -18.13
CA VAL A 448 -21.37 -1.05 -18.62
C VAL A 448 -20.50 0.00 -19.27
N LEU A 449 -20.82 0.31 -20.52
CA LEU A 449 -20.12 1.31 -21.31
C LEU A 449 -20.63 2.72 -21.01
N PRO A 450 -19.74 3.72 -20.99
CA PRO A 450 -20.14 5.10 -20.93
C PRO A 450 -20.88 5.49 -22.21
N VAL A 451 -22.00 6.19 -22.04
CA VAL A 451 -22.85 6.60 -23.16
C VAL A 451 -23.02 8.11 -23.17
N SER A 452 -23.15 8.66 -24.37
CA SER A 452 -23.64 10.02 -24.59
C SER A 452 -24.87 9.97 -25.49
N TRP A 453 -25.77 10.92 -25.28
CA TRP A 453 -26.97 11.04 -26.09
C TRP A 453 -27.21 12.49 -26.46
N ASP A 454 -27.65 12.69 -27.69
CA ASP A 454 -28.07 13.99 -28.16
C ASP A 454 -29.53 14.27 -27.79
N VAL A 455 -29.82 15.54 -27.56
CA VAL A 455 -31.19 16.01 -27.38
C VAL A 455 -31.88 15.92 -28.74
N GLU A 456 -32.81 14.99 -28.88
CA GLU A 456 -33.68 14.91 -30.06
C GLU A 456 -34.42 16.24 -30.25
N VAL A 457 -34.53 16.72 -31.50
CA VAL A 457 -35.23 17.98 -31.78
C VAL A 457 -36.74 17.82 -31.53
N PRO A 458 -37.42 18.77 -30.87
CA PRO A 458 -38.87 18.70 -30.66
C PRO A 458 -39.65 18.54 -31.98
N MET A 459 -40.52 17.53 -32.03
CA MET A 459 -41.38 17.31 -33.19
C MET A 459 -42.55 18.29 -33.20
N THR A 460 -42.73 19.01 -34.32
CA THR A 460 -43.94 19.82 -34.57
C THR A 460 -44.98 18.97 -35.32
N GLY A 461 -46.12 18.66 -34.67
CA GLY A 461 -47.23 17.93 -35.30
C GLY A 461 -47.11 16.40 -35.27
N ASN A 462 -47.97 15.71 -36.03
CA ASN A 462 -47.98 14.25 -36.18
C ASN A 462 -46.98 13.79 -37.26
N ALA A 463 -45.76 14.30 -37.23
CA ALA A 463 -44.72 13.81 -38.13
C ALA A 463 -44.42 12.32 -37.82
N ASP A 464 -44.12 11.57 -38.87
CA ASP A 464 -43.85 10.13 -38.84
C ASP A 464 -42.56 9.85 -38.06
N CYS A 465 -42.70 9.35 -36.83
CA CYS A 465 -41.59 9.11 -35.90
C CYS A 465 -40.56 8.11 -36.42
N TYR A 466 -40.92 7.25 -37.40
CA TYR A 466 -39.99 6.34 -38.08
C TYR A 466 -38.99 7.02 -39.00
N LYS A 467 -39.22 8.29 -39.33
CA LYS A 467 -38.35 9.06 -40.21
C LYS A 467 -37.39 9.94 -39.44
N ARG A 468 -37.32 9.81 -38.12
CA ARG A 468 -36.34 10.53 -37.30
C ARG A 468 -34.94 10.05 -37.65
N THR A 469 -34.08 11.02 -37.91
CA THR A 469 -32.66 10.81 -38.23
C THR A 469 -31.75 11.53 -37.22
N ASP A 470 -32.28 11.95 -36.07
CA ASP A 470 -31.45 12.46 -34.97
C ASP A 470 -30.50 11.35 -34.51
N ALA A 471 -29.35 11.71 -33.94
CA ALA A 471 -28.36 10.74 -33.50
C ALA A 471 -28.92 9.83 -32.39
N PRO A 472 -28.68 8.50 -32.44
CA PRO A 472 -29.01 7.61 -31.35
C PRO A 472 -28.03 7.82 -30.17
N THR A 473 -28.35 7.20 -29.05
CA THR A 473 -27.50 7.04 -27.87
C THR A 473 -26.32 6.15 -28.20
N LEU A 474 -25.12 6.73 -28.24
CA LEU A 474 -23.90 6.04 -28.64
C LEU A 474 -23.00 5.77 -27.45
N VAL A 475 -22.18 4.73 -27.58
CA VAL A 475 -21.03 4.52 -26.69
C VAL A 475 -20.03 5.65 -26.92
N ASP A 476 -19.68 6.36 -25.85
CA ASP A 476 -18.78 7.51 -25.87
C ASP A 476 -17.86 7.45 -24.67
N LYS A 477 -16.54 7.46 -24.91
CA LYS A 477 -15.50 7.43 -23.85
C LYS A 477 -15.61 8.61 -22.88
N LYS A 478 -16.24 9.72 -23.28
CA LYS A 478 -16.49 10.90 -22.42
C LYS A 478 -17.89 10.90 -21.79
N GLY A 479 -18.70 9.89 -22.09
CA GLY A 479 -20.05 9.73 -21.56
C GLY A 479 -20.08 9.26 -20.12
N GLU A 480 -21.29 9.11 -19.58
CA GLU A 480 -21.52 8.57 -18.24
C GLU A 480 -21.85 7.08 -18.34
N LYS A 481 -21.26 6.24 -17.49
CA LYS A 481 -21.77 4.88 -17.30
C LYS A 481 -23.11 5.00 -16.57
N THR A 482 -24.21 4.71 -17.26
CA THR A 482 -25.56 4.95 -16.73
C THR A 482 -26.59 4.07 -17.46
N ALA A 483 -27.75 3.86 -16.84
CA ALA A 483 -28.92 3.33 -17.54
C ALA A 483 -29.67 4.47 -18.26
N PHE A 484 -30.42 4.13 -19.31
CA PHE A 484 -31.18 5.13 -20.05
C PHE A 484 -32.44 4.55 -20.69
N SER A 485 -33.47 5.39 -20.80
CA SER A 485 -34.64 5.11 -21.59
C SER A 485 -34.34 5.32 -23.08
N LEU A 486 -34.71 4.34 -23.91
CA LEU A 486 -34.54 4.42 -25.37
C LEU A 486 -35.30 5.62 -25.95
N SER A 487 -34.73 6.25 -26.96
CA SER A 487 -35.40 7.26 -27.76
C SER A 487 -35.91 6.69 -29.08
N MET A 488 -36.68 7.47 -29.84
CA MET A 488 -37.16 7.01 -31.14
C MET A 488 -36.01 6.90 -32.15
N SER A 489 -35.01 7.78 -32.06
CA SER A 489 -33.77 7.64 -32.80
C SER A 489 -33.02 6.34 -32.48
N ASP A 490 -33.01 5.89 -31.21
CA ASP A 490 -32.44 4.58 -30.83
C ASP A 490 -33.18 3.44 -31.54
N VAL A 491 -34.51 3.44 -31.45
CA VAL A 491 -35.37 2.43 -32.09
C VAL A 491 -35.11 2.36 -33.60
N ASN A 492 -35.06 3.52 -34.27
CA ASN A 492 -34.86 3.58 -35.72
C ASN A 492 -33.42 3.19 -36.12
N ALA A 493 -32.41 3.72 -35.43
CA ALA A 493 -31.01 3.51 -35.78
C ALA A 493 -30.58 2.05 -35.58
N TYR A 494 -31.08 1.41 -34.52
CA TYR A 494 -30.77 0.00 -34.22
C TYR A 494 -31.76 -0.99 -34.86
N GLY A 495 -32.76 -0.49 -35.60
CA GLY A 495 -33.71 -1.34 -36.32
C GLY A 495 -34.53 -2.24 -35.40
N LEU A 496 -34.90 -1.75 -34.21
CA LEU A 496 -35.58 -2.56 -33.21
C LEU A 496 -36.99 -2.94 -33.69
N SER A 497 -37.28 -4.24 -33.70
CA SER A 497 -38.58 -4.76 -34.12
C SER A 497 -39.62 -4.67 -33.02
N GLU A 498 -40.89 -4.65 -33.40
CA GLU A 498 -42.02 -4.75 -32.45
C GLU A 498 -41.95 -6.03 -31.59
N GLU A 499 -41.38 -7.11 -32.10
CA GLU A 499 -41.29 -8.37 -31.36
C GLU A 499 -40.27 -8.30 -30.21
N LEU A 500 -39.21 -7.49 -30.37
CA LEU A 500 -38.21 -7.23 -29.32
C LEU A 500 -38.75 -6.29 -28.24
N LEU A 501 -39.60 -5.35 -28.65
CA LEU A 501 -40.34 -4.46 -27.76
C LEU A 501 -41.65 -5.14 -27.36
N VAL A 502 -41.58 -6.16 -26.49
CA VAL A 502 -42.68 -7.06 -26.03
C VAL A 502 -44.10 -6.61 -26.42
N LYS A 503 -44.76 -7.41 -27.28
CA LYS A 503 -46.10 -7.23 -27.90
C LYS A 503 -47.28 -6.81 -27.00
N SER A 504 -47.13 -6.80 -25.69
CA SER A 504 -48.19 -6.45 -24.72
C SER A 504 -47.82 -5.29 -23.78
N SER A 505 -46.63 -4.72 -23.91
CA SER A 505 -46.05 -3.77 -22.95
C SER A 505 -45.90 -2.38 -23.57
N ARG A 506 -46.44 -1.34 -22.91
CA ARG A 506 -46.31 0.05 -23.34
C ARG A 506 -45.03 0.65 -22.77
N TYR A 507 -43.96 0.70 -23.56
CA TYR A 507 -42.66 1.22 -23.13
C TYR A 507 -42.63 2.75 -23.02
N TRP A 508 -41.92 3.25 -22.02
CA TRP A 508 -41.63 4.68 -21.93
C TRP A 508 -40.38 4.99 -22.72
N LEU A 509 -40.50 5.92 -23.69
CA LEU A 509 -39.38 6.36 -24.52
C LEU A 509 -39.02 7.80 -24.21
N ARG A 510 -37.73 8.11 -24.34
CA ARG A 510 -37.22 9.49 -24.35
C ARG A 510 -37.71 10.18 -25.63
N SER A 511 -38.69 11.08 -25.54
CA SER A 511 -39.18 11.86 -26.70
C SER A 511 -39.29 13.37 -26.39
N PRO A 512 -38.84 14.26 -27.30
CA PRO A 512 -38.82 15.70 -27.11
C PRO A 512 -40.12 16.41 -27.56
N SER A 513 -41.25 15.71 -27.69
CA SER A 513 -42.50 16.35 -28.17
C SER A 513 -42.88 17.56 -27.29
N PHE A 514 -43.45 18.61 -27.90
CA PHE A 514 -43.96 19.82 -27.21
C PHE A 514 -44.93 19.52 -26.06
N PHE A 515 -45.49 18.30 -26.03
CA PHE A 515 -46.15 17.75 -24.86
C PHE A 515 -45.14 16.82 -24.19
N VAL A 516 -44.57 17.33 -23.11
CA VAL A 516 -43.29 16.93 -22.50
C VAL A 516 -43.21 15.48 -21.98
N ASN A 517 -44.19 14.60 -22.22
CA ASN A 517 -44.22 13.27 -21.61
C ASN A 517 -45.07 12.28 -22.41
N PHE A 518 -44.60 11.75 -23.54
CA PHE A 518 -45.24 10.56 -24.12
C PHE A 518 -44.41 9.32 -23.83
N ALA A 519 -44.85 8.58 -22.82
CA ALA A 519 -44.82 7.13 -22.87
C ALA A 519 -45.58 6.69 -24.13
N GLY A 520 -44.87 6.55 -25.23
CA GLY A 520 -45.46 6.17 -26.50
C GLY A 520 -45.70 4.67 -26.51
N THR A 521 -46.97 4.24 -26.63
CA THR A 521 -47.20 2.86 -27.09
C THR A 521 -46.85 2.82 -28.56
N ILE A 522 -45.88 2.01 -28.94
CA ILE A 522 -45.61 1.69 -30.35
C ILE A 522 -46.61 0.61 -30.75
N GLU A 523 -47.51 0.90 -31.68
CA GLU A 523 -48.35 -0.13 -32.32
C GLU A 523 -47.53 -0.99 -33.29
N SER A 524 -48.09 -2.10 -33.75
CA SER A 524 -47.47 -3.00 -34.74
C SER A 524 -47.18 -2.37 -36.10
N ASN A 525 -47.89 -1.29 -36.43
CA ASN A 525 -47.66 -0.47 -37.60
C ASN A 525 -46.66 0.67 -37.34
N GLY A 526 -46.15 0.73 -36.12
CA GLY A 526 -45.24 1.70 -35.60
C GLY A 526 -45.87 2.96 -34.97
N THR A 527 -47.14 3.25 -35.21
CA THR A 527 -47.70 4.51 -34.73
C THR A 527 -47.64 4.65 -33.22
N ILE A 528 -47.17 5.82 -32.76
CA ILE A 528 -47.22 6.20 -31.36
C ILE A 528 -48.65 6.62 -31.03
N TRP A 529 -49.32 5.84 -30.17
CA TRP A 529 -50.66 6.21 -29.70
C TRP A 529 -50.62 7.20 -28.54
N ARG A 530 -51.37 8.31 -28.66
CA ARG A 530 -51.64 9.24 -27.55
C ARG A 530 -52.85 8.75 -26.77
N GLU A 531 -52.65 8.09 -25.65
CA GLU A 531 -53.73 7.78 -24.72
C GLU A 531 -53.61 8.55 -23.41
N HIS A 532 -54.74 8.92 -22.82
CA HIS A 532 -54.78 9.58 -21.52
C HIS A 532 -54.32 8.61 -20.42
N PHE A 533 -53.32 9.04 -19.66
CA PHE A 533 -52.50 8.32 -18.67
C PHE A 533 -53.22 7.69 -17.45
N SER A 534 -54.55 7.63 -17.40
CA SER A 534 -55.25 7.24 -16.16
C SER A 534 -55.45 5.74 -15.95
N ASP A 535 -55.43 4.94 -17.02
CA ASP A 535 -56.00 3.57 -16.97
C ASP A 535 -55.02 2.46 -17.39
N LEU A 536 -53.72 2.75 -17.51
CA LEU A 536 -52.77 1.84 -18.16
C LEU A 536 -51.69 1.36 -17.21
N LYS A 537 -51.41 0.05 -17.28
CA LYS A 537 -50.21 -0.58 -16.73
C LYS A 537 -49.01 -0.13 -17.56
N THR A 538 -48.40 0.98 -17.15
CA THR A 538 -47.27 1.61 -17.82
C THR A 538 -45.98 0.92 -17.47
N ALA A 539 -45.14 0.69 -18.49
CA ALA A 539 -43.93 -0.10 -18.35
C ALA A 539 -42.65 0.72 -18.51
N PHE A 540 -41.87 0.78 -17.43
CA PHE A 540 -40.51 1.32 -17.45
C PHE A 540 -39.51 0.18 -17.72
N ALA A 541 -38.62 0.37 -18.69
CA ALA A 541 -37.61 -0.61 -19.06
C ALA A 541 -36.29 0.10 -19.44
N PRO A 542 -35.36 0.26 -18.49
CA PRO A 542 -34.05 0.83 -18.77
C PRO A 542 -33.27 -0.02 -19.77
N ALA A 543 -32.48 0.67 -20.58
CA ALA A 543 -31.47 0.09 -21.44
C ALA A 543 -30.05 0.43 -20.95
N LEU A 544 -29.10 -0.41 -21.36
CA LEU A 544 -27.68 -0.30 -21.06
C LEU A 544 -26.88 -0.64 -22.32
N TRP A 545 -25.77 0.05 -22.54
CA TRP A 545 -24.71 -0.46 -23.40
C TRP A 545 -23.73 -1.25 -22.54
N ILE A 546 -23.42 -2.48 -22.97
CA ILE A 546 -22.47 -3.36 -22.29
C ILE A 546 -21.40 -3.86 -23.26
N GLN A 547 -20.24 -4.25 -22.75
CA GLN A 547 -19.19 -4.93 -23.52
C GLN A 547 -18.70 -6.16 -22.76
N THR A 548 -18.58 -7.28 -23.47
CA THR A 548 -17.89 -8.46 -22.94
C THR A 548 -16.46 -8.07 -22.63
N LYS A 549 -15.96 -8.44 -21.45
CA LYS A 549 -14.53 -8.27 -21.16
C LYS A 549 -13.69 -9.13 -22.11
#